data_AF-A0A845QP31-F1
#
_entry.id   AF-A0A845QP31-F1
#
_cell.length_a   1.000
_cell.length_b   1.000
_cell.length_c   1.000
_cell.angle_alpha   90.00
_cell.angle_beta   90.00
_cell.angle_gamma   90.00
#
_symmetry.space_group_name_H-M   'P 1'
#
loop_
_entity.id
_entity.type
_entity.pdbx_description
1 polymer ?
#
loop_
_entity_poly.entity_id
_entity_poly.type
_entity_poly.pdbx_seq_one_letter_code
_entity_poly.pdbx_strand_id
1 'polypeptide(L)'
;MLEKYDPNICFGRHTIRITLMQWDYVGHVAVEVNGNCKGAILLDSCYIVEADEDDIQHFVENDCNFFKESGIFSAKLKNQKGEILEIEDFVDEIENLIVGIEIVDYVQKEW
;
A
#
# COMPACT_ATOMS: atom_id res chain seq x y z
N MET A 1 13.16 5.70 -4.70
CA MET A 1 13.89 4.68 -3.93
C MET A 1 14.41 5.37 -2.68
N LEU A 2 14.22 4.75 -1.51
CA LEU A 2 14.66 5.32 -0.23
C LEU A 2 16.19 5.36 -0.17
N GLU A 3 16.78 6.55 -0.03
CA GLU A 3 18.24 6.72 -0.03
C GLU A 3 18.87 6.54 1.36
N LYS A 4 18.15 6.94 2.41
CA LYS A 4 18.62 6.89 3.81
C LYS A 4 17.44 6.60 4.73
N TYR A 5 17.68 5.79 5.75
CA TYR A 5 16.73 5.55 6.83
C TYR A 5 17.48 5.40 8.17
N ASP A 6 17.05 6.12 9.20
CA ASP A 6 17.60 5.97 10.55
C ASP A 6 16.57 5.28 11.44
N PRO A 7 16.79 4.00 11.80
CA PRO A 7 15.85 3.24 12.61
C PRO A 7 15.75 3.75 14.05
N ASN A 8 16.63 4.66 14.48
CA ASN A 8 16.59 5.24 15.83
C ASN A 8 15.61 6.42 15.94
N ILE A 9 15.06 6.93 14.83
CA ILE A 9 14.14 8.06 14.88
C ILE A 9 12.80 7.63 15.48
N CYS A 10 12.28 8.40 16.43
CA CYS A 10 11.03 8.08 17.13
C CYS A 10 9.77 8.57 16.39
N PHE A 11 9.86 9.68 15.65
CA PHE A 11 8.70 10.33 15.03
C PHE A 11 9.00 10.84 13.63
N GLY A 12 8.08 10.60 12.72
CA GLY A 12 8.09 11.15 11.38
C GLY A 12 6.90 10.64 10.59
N ARG A 13 6.95 10.83 9.27
CA ARG A 13 5.97 10.33 8.32
C ARG A 13 6.64 9.35 7.39
N HIS A 14 6.14 8.14 7.35
CA HIS A 14 6.61 7.06 6.50
C HIS A 14 5.67 6.94 5.31
N THR A 15 6.23 6.80 4.11
CA THR A 15 5.43 6.42 2.94
C THR A 15 5.64 4.94 2.69
N ILE A 16 4.57 4.16 2.84
CA ILE A 16 4.57 2.71 2.67
C ILE A 16 3.97 2.43 1.30
N ARG A 17 4.72 1.80 0.40
CA ARG A 17 4.24 1.32 -0.90
C ARG A 17 3.96 -0.18 -0.80
N ILE A 18 2.83 -0.58 -1.36
CA ILE A 18 2.38 -1.97 -1.38
C ILE A 18 2.15 -2.39 -2.83
N THR A 19 2.61 -3.58 -3.16
CA THR A 19 2.53 -4.16 -4.50
C THR A 19 1.53 -5.30 -4.48
N LEU A 20 0.48 -5.16 -5.29
CA LEU A 20 -0.52 -6.19 -5.58
C LEU A 20 -0.15 -6.88 -6.89
N MET A 21 -0.18 -8.21 -6.92
CA MET A 21 0.16 -8.98 -8.12
C MET A 21 -0.70 -10.23 -8.25
N GLN A 22 -1.22 -10.43 -9.46
CA GLN A 22 -1.81 -11.69 -9.89
C GLN A 22 -1.27 -12.05 -11.26
N TRP A 23 -0.62 -13.21 -11.36
CA TRP A 23 0.12 -13.62 -12.56
C TRP A 23 1.15 -12.54 -12.98
N ASP A 24 1.08 -12.02 -14.20
CA ASP A 24 1.92 -10.94 -14.73
C ASP A 24 1.28 -9.54 -14.62
N TYR A 25 0.15 -9.41 -13.93
CA TYR A 25 -0.54 -8.14 -13.70
C TYR A 25 -0.14 -7.55 -12.35
N VAL A 26 0.22 -6.26 -12.35
CA VAL A 26 0.74 -5.56 -11.18
C VAL A 26 -0.02 -4.26 -10.95
N GLY A 27 -0.17 -3.90 -9.68
CA GLY A 27 -0.67 -2.61 -9.23
C GLY A 27 -0.01 -2.19 -7.94
N HIS A 28 -0.01 -0.90 -7.67
CA HIS A 28 0.61 -0.29 -6.50
C HIS A 28 -0.31 0.71 -5.85
N VAL A 29 -0.29 0.67 -4.53
CA VAL A 29 -0.83 1.74 -3.68
C VAL A 29 0.25 2.20 -2.72
N ALA A 30 0.18 3.45 -2.27
CA ALA A 30 1.04 3.94 -1.21
C ALA A 30 0.29 4.84 -0.23
N VAL A 31 0.59 4.68 1.05
CA VAL A 31 -0.06 5.37 2.16
C VAL A 31 0.97 6.07 3.04
N GLU A 32 0.62 7.23 3.59
CA GLU A 32 1.43 7.95 4.56
C GLU A 32 1.03 7.56 6.00
N VAL A 33 1.97 6.98 6.75
CA VAL A 33 1.78 6.59 8.15
C VAL A 33 2.64 7.46 9.05
N ASN A 34 2.00 8.14 10.01
CA ASN A 34 2.71 8.95 11.00
C ASN A 34 3.17 8.09 12.19
N GLY A 35 4.22 8.55 12.88
CA GLY A 35 4.68 7.96 14.13
C GLY A 35 5.80 6.94 13.94
N ASN A 36 5.80 5.89 14.77
CA ASN A 36 6.88 4.90 14.86
C ASN A 36 6.52 3.65 14.02
N CYS A 37 6.58 3.76 12.69
CA CYS A 37 6.35 2.66 11.75
C CYS A 37 7.70 2.18 11.18
N LYS A 38 8.12 0.94 11.48
CA LYS A 38 9.48 0.46 11.17
C LYS A 38 9.52 -1.01 10.75
N GLY A 39 10.18 -1.27 9.62
CA GLY A 39 10.67 -2.60 9.26
C GLY A 39 9.60 -3.70 9.34
N ALA A 40 9.84 -4.71 10.18
CA ALA A 40 9.03 -5.91 10.24
C ALA A 40 7.56 -5.69 10.66
N ILE A 41 7.22 -4.55 11.30
CA ILE A 41 5.81 -4.25 11.63
C ILE A 41 4.94 -4.11 10.38
N LEU A 42 5.55 -3.82 9.23
CA LEU A 42 4.87 -3.74 7.93
C LEU A 42 4.35 -5.09 7.44
N LEU A 43 4.85 -6.21 7.96
CA LEU A 43 4.37 -7.54 7.62
C LEU A 43 3.01 -7.84 8.27
N ASP A 44 2.59 -7.00 9.22
CA ASP A 44 1.20 -6.95 9.66
C ASP A 44 0.40 -6.25 8.55
N SER A 45 -0.43 -7.03 7.84
CA SER A 45 -1.18 -6.60 6.64
C SER A 45 -2.22 -5.51 6.95
N CYS A 46 -2.45 -5.21 8.23
CA CYS A 46 -3.45 -4.27 8.74
C CYS A 46 -3.51 -2.93 7.97
N TYR A 47 -2.39 -2.42 7.46
CA TYR A 47 -2.32 -1.12 6.80
C TYR A 47 -3.15 -0.95 5.50
N ILE A 48 -3.43 -2.02 4.75
CA ILE A 48 -4.36 -1.96 3.59
C ILE A 48 -5.73 -2.51 3.95
N VAL A 49 -5.76 -3.60 4.69
CA VAL A 49 -7.01 -4.34 4.91
C VAL A 49 -7.96 -3.63 5.85
N GLU A 50 -7.41 -2.85 6.80
CA GLU A 50 -8.21 -2.04 7.71
C GLU A 50 -8.59 -0.68 7.10
N ALA A 51 -8.01 -0.29 5.96
CA ALA A 51 -8.33 0.98 5.31
C ALA A 51 -9.81 1.02 4.91
N ASP A 52 -10.46 2.12 5.29
CA ASP A 52 -11.82 2.41 4.85
C ASP A 52 -11.84 3.22 3.53
N GLU A 53 -13.05 3.59 3.09
CA GLU A 53 -13.23 4.32 1.84
C GLU A 53 -12.58 5.72 1.87
N ASP A 54 -12.52 6.36 3.05
CA ASP A 54 -11.93 7.68 3.24
C ASP A 54 -10.40 7.58 3.29
N ASP A 55 -9.85 6.56 3.96
CA ASP A 55 -8.41 6.29 4.00
C ASP A 55 -7.83 6.11 2.59
N ILE A 56 -8.52 5.33 1.74
CA ILE A 56 -8.06 5.02 0.38
C ILE A 56 -8.02 6.28 -0.50
N GLN A 57 -8.92 7.24 -0.29
CA GLN A 57 -8.91 8.51 -1.02
C GLN A 57 -7.66 9.36 -0.72
N HIS A 58 -6.99 9.09 0.41
CA HIS A 58 -5.79 9.79 0.83
C HIS A 58 -4.49 9.04 0.49
N PHE A 59 -4.57 7.95 -0.26
CA PHE A 59 -3.37 7.27 -0.77
C PHE A 59 -2.56 8.21 -1.66
N VAL A 60 -1.26 8.28 -1.42
CA VAL A 60 -0.32 9.13 -2.18
C VAL A 60 0.13 8.47 -3.48
N GLU A 61 -0.13 7.18 -3.65
CA GLU A 61 -0.05 6.44 -4.91
C GLU A 61 -1.24 5.49 -5.02
N ASN A 62 -1.85 5.43 -6.20
CA ASN A 62 -2.90 4.48 -6.54
C ASN A 62 -2.95 4.31 -8.06
N ASP A 63 -2.07 3.47 -8.62
CA ASP A 63 -1.93 3.30 -10.08
C ASP A 63 -2.90 2.26 -10.69
N CYS A 64 -3.57 1.51 -9.80
CA CYS A 64 -4.47 0.41 -10.11
C CYS A 64 -5.93 0.74 -9.79
N ASN A 65 -6.27 2.00 -9.52
CA ASN A 65 -7.63 2.39 -9.14
C ASN A 65 -8.18 1.51 -7.99
N PHE A 66 -7.36 1.27 -6.97
CA PHE A 66 -7.77 0.57 -5.77
C PHE A 66 -8.84 1.37 -5.03
N PHE A 67 -9.96 0.73 -4.70
CA PHE A 67 -11.01 1.33 -3.87
C PHE A 67 -11.77 0.27 -3.09
N LYS A 68 -12.56 0.72 -2.13
CA LYS A 68 -13.48 -0.12 -1.36
C LYS A 68 -14.88 0.47 -1.51
N GLU A 69 -15.85 -0.39 -1.74
CA GLU A 69 -17.26 -0.01 -1.77
C GLU A 69 -18.08 -1.13 -1.13
N SER A 70 -18.91 -0.79 -0.14
CA SER A 70 -19.81 -1.75 0.52
C SER A 70 -19.10 -3.01 1.07
N GLY A 71 -17.84 -2.88 1.49
CA GLY A 71 -17.03 -3.96 2.05
C GLY A 71 -16.33 -4.87 1.02
N ILE A 72 -16.43 -4.53 -0.27
CA ILE A 72 -15.71 -5.20 -1.35
C ILE A 72 -14.59 -4.30 -1.82
N PHE A 73 -13.39 -4.86 -1.97
CA PHE A 73 -12.25 -4.15 -2.54
C PHE A 73 -12.18 -4.40 -4.04
N SER A 74 -11.79 -3.38 -4.79
CA SER A 74 -11.64 -3.45 -6.25
C SER A 74 -10.29 -2.91 -6.69
N ALA A 75 -9.71 -3.51 -7.73
CA ALA A 75 -8.46 -3.07 -8.33
C ALA A 75 -8.38 -3.39 -9.83
N LYS A 76 -7.60 -2.60 -10.58
CA LYS A 76 -7.33 -2.74 -12.01
C LYS A 76 -5.82 -2.89 -12.22
N LEU A 77 -5.34 -4.13 -12.08
CA LEU A 77 -3.93 -4.47 -12.27
C LEU A 77 -3.58 -4.45 -13.76
N LYS A 78 -2.35 -4.06 -14.10
CA LYS A 78 -1.88 -3.96 -15.50
C LYS A 78 -0.65 -4.82 -15.72
N ASN A 79 -0.60 -5.49 -16.86
CA ASN A 79 0.62 -6.18 -17.28
C ASN A 79 1.50 -5.29 -18.20
N GLN A 80 2.65 -5.80 -18.61
CA GLN A 80 3.59 -5.06 -19.47
C GLN A 80 3.04 -4.71 -20.86
N LYS A 81 1.97 -5.37 -21.32
CA LYS A 81 1.29 -5.07 -22.58
C LYS A 81 0.20 -4.00 -22.42
N GLY A 82 -0.08 -3.57 -21.18
CA GLY A 82 -1.17 -2.66 -20.86
C GLY A 82 -2.54 -3.33 -20.81
N GLU A 83 -2.60 -4.67 -20.81
CA GLU A 83 -3.84 -5.41 -20.57
C GLU A 83 -4.25 -5.23 -19.11
N ILE A 84 -5.56 -5.18 -18.86
CA ILE A 84 -6.12 -4.92 -17.53
C ILE A 84 -6.76 -6.19 -16.99
N LEU A 85 -6.43 -6.51 -15.74
CA LEU A 85 -7.13 -7.49 -14.92
C LEU A 85 -7.91 -6.75 -13.84
N GLU A 86 -9.22 -6.93 -13.82
CA GLU A 86 -10.10 -6.38 -12.78
C GLU A 86 -10.26 -7.41 -11.67
N ILE A 87 -10.08 -6.96 -10.43
CA ILE A 87 -10.27 -7.72 -9.20
C ILE A 87 -11.42 -7.08 -8.43
N GLU A 88 -12.33 -7.89 -7.92
CA GLU A 88 -13.41 -7.47 -7.01
C GLU A 88 -13.58 -8.58 -5.96
N ASP A 89 -13.09 -8.35 -4.74
CA ASP A 89 -12.95 -9.42 -3.76
C ASP A 89 -13.00 -8.92 -2.31
N PHE A 90 -13.12 -9.88 -1.39
CA PHE A 90 -13.05 -9.62 0.05
C PHE A 90 -11.61 -9.46 0.53
N VAL A 91 -11.49 -8.96 1.76
CA VAL A 91 -10.23 -8.63 2.41
C VAL A 91 -9.20 -9.77 2.38
N ASP A 92 -9.61 -11.00 2.74
CA ASP A 92 -8.72 -12.17 2.81
C ASP A 92 -8.10 -12.52 1.45
N GLU A 93 -8.82 -12.25 0.36
CA GLU A 93 -8.32 -12.50 -1.00
C GLU A 93 -7.39 -11.38 -1.48
N ILE A 94 -7.65 -10.13 -1.11
CA ILE A 94 -6.74 -9.01 -1.38
C ILE A 94 -5.40 -9.21 -0.67
N GLU A 95 -5.39 -9.75 0.55
CA GLU A 95 -4.14 -10.08 1.26
C GLU A 95 -3.26 -11.04 0.47
N ASN A 96 -3.86 -12.04 -0.19
CA ASN A 96 -3.13 -13.02 -1.01
C ASN A 96 -2.44 -12.39 -2.23
N LEU A 97 -2.88 -11.21 -2.68
CA LEU A 97 -2.28 -10.48 -3.80
C LEU A 97 -1.03 -9.69 -3.40
N ILE A 98 -0.79 -9.48 -2.10
CA ILE A 98 0.32 -8.66 -1.62
C ILE A 98 1.65 -9.43 -1.79
N VAL A 99 2.49 -8.97 -2.70
CA VAL A 99 3.82 -9.56 -2.98
C VAL A 99 4.98 -8.69 -2.51
N GLY A 100 4.70 -7.47 -2.03
CA GLY A 100 5.72 -6.56 -1.52
C GLY A 100 5.13 -5.43 -0.70
N ILE A 101 5.79 -5.12 0.42
CA ILE A 101 5.51 -3.99 1.29
C ILE A 101 6.85 -3.32 1.63
N GLU A 102 6.98 -2.04 1.34
CA GLU A 102 8.24 -1.31 1.51
C GLU A 102 8.03 0.13 2.00
N ILE A 103 8.92 0.61 2.88
CA ILE A 103 9.06 2.04 3.15
C ILE A 103 9.84 2.64 1.99
N VAL A 104 9.19 3.51 1.22
CA VAL A 104 9.79 4.13 0.02
C VAL A 104 10.23 5.57 0.25
N ASP A 105 9.70 6.21 1.29
CA ASP A 105 10.07 7.55 1.70
C ASP A 105 9.89 7.73 3.22
N TYR A 106 10.64 8.66 3.79
CA TYR A 106 10.55 9.04 5.18
C TYR A 106 10.86 10.52 5.37
N VAL A 107 9.93 11.23 5.99
CA VAL A 107 10.07 12.64 6.37
C VAL A 107 10.13 12.75 7.89
N GLN A 108 11.28 13.14 8.41
CA GLN A 108 11.41 13.49 9.83
C GLN A 108 10.53 14.70 10.13
N LYS A 109 9.70 14.60 11.17
CA LYS A 109 8.93 15.74 11.68
C LYS A 109 9.60 16.22 12.96
N GLU A 110 10.12 17.43 12.93
CA GLU A 110 10.50 18.16 14.14
C GLU A 110 9.20 18.65 14.81
N TRP A 111 9.12 18.48 16.13
CA TRP A 111 8.05 19.05 16.95
C TRP A 111 8.55 20.34 17.57
#